data_AF-A0A2I0AUB3-F1
#
_entry.id   AF-A0A2I0AUB3-F1
#
_cell.length_a   1.000
_cell.length_b   1.000
_cell.length_c   1.000
_cell.angle_alpha   90.00
_cell.angle_beta   90.00
_cell.angle_gamma   90.00
#
_symmetry.space_group_name_H-M   'P 1'
#
loop_
_entity.id
_entity.type
_entity.pdbx_description
1 polymer ?
#
loop_
_entity_poly.entity_id
_entity_poly.type
_entity_poly.pdbx_seq_one_letter_code
_entity_poly.pdbx_strand_id
1 'polypeptide(L)'
;MAFFQSNLLHNAFLPPSSPILAPSLTSSSPQLRSRSAAPRTRCSATTSPAVTTAATTRPRAREFLVKSVKARQIIDSRGNPTVEVDLVTSDLYRSAVPSGASTGIYEALEMRDGDKSVYGGKGVLNAVRNINEVLGPSLIGLDVR
;
A
#
# COMPACT_ATOMS: atom_id res chain seq x y z
N MET A 1 11.80 -42.59 49.88
CA MET A 1 11.46 -41.20 50.25
C MET A 1 10.62 -40.62 49.12
N ALA A 2 9.30 -40.64 49.21
CA ALA A 2 8.46 -39.76 50.03
C ALA A 2 8.11 -38.43 49.32
N PHE A 3 6.83 -38.37 48.94
CA PHE A 3 5.90 -37.24 49.13
C PHE A 3 5.98 -35.98 48.24
N PHE A 4 4.87 -35.79 47.52
CA PHE A 4 4.01 -34.58 47.45
C PHE A 4 4.48 -33.41 46.57
N GLN A 5 3.65 -32.68 45.83
CA GLN A 5 2.18 -32.64 45.75
C GLN A 5 1.79 -32.00 44.40
N SER A 6 0.72 -32.56 43.82
CA SER A 6 -0.23 -31.93 42.92
C SER A 6 -0.57 -30.46 43.24
N ASN A 7 -0.74 -29.63 42.21
CA ASN A 7 -1.82 -28.65 42.24
C ASN A 7 -2.53 -28.58 40.88
N LEU A 8 -3.74 -29.11 40.90
CA LEU A 8 -4.75 -29.11 39.85
C LEU A 8 -5.55 -27.80 39.93
N LEU A 9 -5.90 -27.30 38.75
CA LEU A 9 -7.18 -26.71 38.35
C LEU A 9 -7.70 -25.44 39.08
N HIS A 10 -8.03 -24.40 38.30
CA HIS A 10 -9.40 -24.12 37.85
C HIS A 10 -9.54 -22.67 37.34
N ASN A 11 -10.54 -22.48 36.46
CA ASN A 11 -11.27 -21.24 36.14
C ASN A 11 -10.61 -20.29 35.11
N ALA A 12 -11.29 -19.73 34.11
CA ALA A 12 -12.70 -19.74 33.68
C ALA A 12 -12.71 -19.13 32.24
N PHE A 13 -13.41 -19.70 31.26
CA PHE A 13 -14.80 -19.39 30.91
C PHE A 13 -15.03 -17.98 30.29
N LEU A 14 -14.96 -17.98 28.95
CA LEU A 14 -15.73 -17.22 27.94
C LEU A 14 -15.70 -15.66 27.81
N PRO A 15 -15.79 -15.15 26.55
CA PRO A 15 -15.94 -13.73 26.18
C PRO A 15 -17.42 -13.28 26.04
N PRO A 16 -17.71 -11.97 26.14
CA PRO A 16 -18.53 -11.28 25.12
C PRO A 16 -18.03 -9.84 24.83
N SER A 17 -17.77 -9.42 23.58
CA SER A 17 -18.72 -8.80 22.63
C SER A 17 -19.57 -7.65 23.19
N SER A 18 -19.18 -6.40 22.88
CA SER A 18 -20.09 -5.24 22.89
C SER A 18 -19.60 -4.12 21.94
N PRO A 19 -20.51 -3.26 21.46
CA PRO A 19 -20.68 -3.04 20.02
C PRO A 19 -20.08 -1.73 19.48
N ILE A 20 -19.84 -1.78 18.16
CA ILE A 20 -19.71 -0.64 17.25
C ILE A 20 -20.95 0.24 17.40
N LEU A 21 -20.77 1.49 17.86
CA LEU A 21 -21.81 2.50 17.85
C LEU A 21 -21.59 3.42 16.64
N ALA A 22 -22.36 3.16 15.57
CA ALA A 22 -22.58 4.11 14.50
C ALA A 22 -23.93 4.81 14.74
N PRO A 23 -23.94 6.15 14.77
CA PRO A 23 -25.08 6.93 14.31
C PRO A 23 -24.58 7.96 13.27
N SER A 24 -25.32 8.43 12.28
CA SER A 24 -26.69 8.20 11.84
C SER A 24 -26.77 8.97 10.52
N LEU A 25 -27.32 8.35 9.50
CA LEU A 25 -27.67 8.98 8.23
C LEU A 25 -28.55 10.21 8.51
N THR A 26 -28.04 11.41 8.29
CA THR A 26 -28.88 12.61 8.14
C THR A 26 -29.06 12.88 6.67
N SER A 27 -30.21 12.42 6.20
CA SER A 27 -30.88 12.87 5.00
C SER A 27 -31.12 14.38 5.07
N SER A 28 -30.62 15.13 4.09
CA SER A 28 -31.23 16.40 3.72
C SER A 28 -31.03 16.64 2.23
N SER A 29 -31.96 16.09 1.45
CA SER A 29 -32.24 16.57 0.10
C SER A 29 -32.88 17.97 0.21
N PRO A 30 -32.37 18.99 -0.50
CA PRO A 30 -33.18 20.13 -0.89
C PRO A 30 -33.75 19.85 -2.28
N GLN A 31 -35.04 19.55 -2.30
CA GLN A 31 -35.88 19.61 -3.50
C GLN A 31 -36.02 21.06 -3.98
N LEU A 32 -36.06 21.19 -5.31
CA LEU A 32 -36.74 22.21 -6.11
C LEU A 32 -36.27 23.66 -6.01
N ARG A 33 -35.87 24.19 -7.17
CA ARG A 33 -36.68 25.23 -7.82
C ARG A 33 -36.46 25.30 -9.33
N SER A 34 -37.59 25.15 -10.01
CA SER A 34 -37.89 25.59 -11.36
C SER A 34 -37.47 27.04 -11.62
N ARG A 35 -36.99 27.37 -12.83
CA ARG A 35 -37.76 28.17 -13.81
C ARG A 35 -36.98 28.51 -15.08
N SER A 36 -37.80 28.59 -16.13
CA SER A 36 -37.69 29.31 -17.40
C SER A 36 -36.64 28.86 -18.43
N ALA A 37 -37.17 28.15 -19.43
CA ALA A 37 -36.73 28.22 -20.81
C ALA A 37 -36.66 29.68 -21.31
N ALA A 38 -35.61 29.99 -22.06
CA ALA A 38 -35.51 31.17 -22.92
C ALA A 38 -34.83 30.77 -24.25
N PRO A 39 -35.11 31.49 -25.34
CA PRO A 39 -35.21 30.90 -26.68
C PRO A 39 -33.88 30.78 -27.43
N ARG A 40 -33.90 29.83 -28.37
CA ARG A 40 -32.89 29.57 -29.39
C ARG A 40 -32.75 30.79 -30.31
N THR A 41 -31.58 31.41 -30.33
CA THR A 41 -31.12 32.21 -31.46
C THR A 41 -30.11 31.41 -32.27
N ARG A 42 -30.53 31.15 -33.51
CA ARG A 42 -29.78 30.44 -34.55
C ARG A 42 -28.84 31.47 -35.20
N CYS A 43 -27.55 31.40 -34.91
CA CYS A 43 -26.54 32.14 -35.66
C CYS A 43 -25.89 31.21 -36.69
N SER A 44 -25.92 31.68 -37.92
CA SER A 44 -25.60 31.03 -39.18
C SER A 44 -24.15 30.53 -39.26
N ALA A 45 -24.02 29.34 -39.85
CA ALA A 45 -22.77 28.74 -40.25
C ALA A 45 -22.00 29.62 -41.23
N THR A 46 -20.72 29.86 -40.91
CA THR A 46 -19.71 30.15 -41.91
C THR A 46 -18.66 29.04 -41.81
N THR A 47 -18.74 28.14 -42.78
CA THR A 47 -17.79 27.06 -43.03
C THR A 47 -16.39 27.64 -43.24
N SER A 48 -15.45 27.30 -42.36
CA SER A 48 -14.02 27.42 -42.62
C SER A 48 -13.46 26.01 -42.80
N PRO A 49 -12.52 25.81 -43.75
CA PRO A 49 -12.12 24.49 -44.18
C PRO A 49 -11.55 23.70 -43.02
N ALA A 50 -11.92 22.43 -42.93
CA ALA A 50 -11.31 21.46 -42.05
C ALA A 50 -9.80 21.45 -42.31
N VAL A 51 -9.07 22.17 -41.45
CA VAL A 51 -7.66 21.88 -41.26
C VAL A 51 -7.66 20.49 -40.66
N THR A 52 -7.40 19.50 -41.51
CA THR A 52 -6.92 18.20 -41.11
C THR A 52 -5.58 18.44 -40.44
N THR A 53 -5.61 18.87 -39.18
CA THR A 53 -4.44 18.86 -38.32
C THR A 53 -4.17 17.40 -38.11
N ALA A 54 -3.24 16.85 -38.90
CA ALA A 54 -2.67 15.55 -38.65
C ALA A 54 -2.34 15.49 -37.15
N ALA A 55 -3.06 14.64 -36.42
CA ALA A 55 -2.81 14.41 -35.01
C ALA A 55 -1.41 13.81 -34.94
N THR A 56 -0.41 14.66 -34.73
CA THR A 56 0.96 14.26 -34.44
C THR A 56 0.87 13.29 -33.29
N THR A 57 1.02 12.01 -33.58
CA THR A 57 1.11 10.97 -32.57
C THR A 57 2.45 11.22 -31.89
N ARG A 58 2.47 12.12 -30.89
CA ARG A 58 3.59 12.25 -29.98
C ARG A 58 3.86 10.83 -29.50
N PRO A 59 5.10 10.32 -29.59
CA PRO A 59 5.40 9.00 -29.08
C PRO A 59 4.89 9.00 -27.64
N ARG A 60 3.93 8.10 -27.34
CA ARG A 60 3.36 8.03 -26.00
C ARG A 60 4.55 7.98 -25.05
N ALA A 61 4.58 8.92 -24.10
CA ALA A 61 5.58 8.93 -23.06
C ALA A 61 5.69 7.49 -22.54
N ARG A 62 6.92 6.93 -22.48
CA ARG A 62 7.15 5.62 -21.88
C ARG A 62 6.34 5.54 -20.59
N GLU A 63 5.58 4.47 -20.42
CA GLU A 63 4.67 4.36 -19.29
C GLU A 63 5.48 3.93 -18.06
N PHE A 64 5.65 4.84 -17.11
CA PHE A 64 6.42 4.62 -15.87
C PHE A 64 5.50 4.17 -14.73
N LEU A 65 4.35 3.58 -15.06
CA LEU A 65 3.40 3.12 -14.06
C LEU A 65 3.88 1.83 -13.39
N VAL A 66 3.78 1.77 -12.07
CA VAL A 66 4.08 0.56 -11.30
C VAL A 66 3.06 -0.53 -11.63
N LYS A 67 3.54 -1.67 -12.12
CA LYS A 67 2.71 -2.85 -12.44
C LYS A 67 2.67 -3.85 -11.30
N SER A 68 3.83 -4.10 -10.67
CA SER A 68 3.90 -4.99 -9.52
C SER A 68 5.08 -4.67 -8.62
N VAL A 69 4.88 -4.88 -7.32
CA VAL A 69 5.92 -4.79 -6.30
C VAL A 69 5.99 -6.14 -5.59
N LYS A 70 7.19 -6.71 -5.46
CA LYS A 70 7.42 -7.95 -4.71
C LYS A 70 8.66 -7.82 -3.85
N ALA A 71 8.55 -8.20 -2.58
CA ALA A 71 9.66 -8.24 -1.65
C ALA A 71 10.04 -9.67 -1.28
N ARG A 72 11.33 -9.87 -0.97
CA ARG A 72 11.88 -11.10 -0.42
C ARG A 72 12.95 -10.81 0.62
N GLN A 73 13.22 -11.81 1.44
CA GLN A 73 14.33 -11.81 2.39
C GLN A 73 15.59 -12.31 1.69
N ILE A 74 16.67 -11.54 1.79
CA ILE A 74 18.02 -11.90 1.35
C ILE A 74 18.99 -11.80 2.53
N ILE A 75 20.27 -12.17 2.34
CA ILE A 75 21.30 -12.10 3.37
C ILE A 75 22.30 -10.99 3.03
N ASP A 76 22.62 -10.15 4.00
CA ASP A 76 23.60 -9.07 3.88
C ASP A 76 25.05 -9.60 3.92
N SER A 77 26.03 -8.71 3.75
CA SER A 77 27.46 -9.07 3.79
C SER A 77 27.94 -9.59 5.15
N ARG A 78 27.16 -9.41 6.22
CA ARG A 78 27.46 -9.84 7.58
C ARG A 78 26.68 -11.10 7.99
N GLY A 79 25.93 -11.70 7.08
CA GLY A 79 25.11 -12.87 7.36
C GLY A 79 23.78 -12.58 8.04
N ASN A 80 23.38 -11.32 8.22
CA ASN A 80 22.07 -10.98 8.77
C ASN A 80 21.04 -10.85 7.64
N PRO A 81 19.78 -11.22 7.87
CA PRO A 81 18.76 -11.07 6.86
C PRO A 81 18.40 -9.59 6.64
N THR A 82 18.16 -9.21 5.39
CA THR A 82 17.66 -7.90 4.96
C THR A 82 16.62 -8.05 3.85
N VAL A 83 15.95 -6.96 3.50
CA VAL A 83 14.89 -6.95 2.50
C VAL A 83 15.43 -6.53 1.14
N GLU A 84 14.97 -7.23 0.09
CA GLU A 84 15.13 -6.85 -1.30
C GLU A 84 13.78 -6.71 -1.98
N VAL A 85 13.62 -5.66 -2.78
CA VAL A 85 12.37 -5.34 -3.47
C VAL A 85 12.60 -5.33 -4.98
N ASP A 86 11.73 -6.05 -5.68
CA ASP A 86 11.56 -6.02 -7.12
C ASP A 86 10.38 -5.11 -7.47
N LEU A 87 10.65 -4.09 -8.28
CA LEU A 87 9.67 -3.19 -8.87
C LEU A 87 9.58 -3.45 -10.37
N VAL A 88 8.38 -3.69 -10.88
CA VAL A 88 8.13 -3.95 -12.29
C VAL A 88 7.30 -2.82 -12.89
N THR A 89 7.85 -2.22 -13.94
CA THR A 89 7.21 -1.16 -14.73
C THR A 89 7.24 -1.58 -16.21
N SER A 90 8.00 -0.91 -17.08
CA SER A 90 8.42 -1.45 -18.38
C SER A 90 9.50 -2.51 -18.21
N ASP A 91 10.40 -2.25 -17.27
CA ASP A 91 11.59 -3.04 -16.95
C ASP A 91 11.53 -3.50 -15.48
N LEU A 92 12.45 -4.39 -15.11
CA LEU A 92 12.60 -4.89 -13.74
C LEU A 92 13.70 -4.11 -13.03
N TYR A 93 13.35 -3.49 -11.91
CA TYR A 93 14.26 -2.79 -11.02
C TYR A 93 14.34 -3.53 -9.69
N ARG A 94 15.57 -3.68 -9.19
CA ARG A 94 15.85 -4.42 -7.96
C ARG A 94 16.70 -3.57 -7.05
N SER A 95 16.31 -3.50 -5.78
CA SER A 95 17.07 -2.78 -4.76
C SER A 95 17.03 -3.53 -3.43
N ALA A 96 18.17 -3.56 -2.76
CA ALA A 96 18.35 -4.16 -1.45
C ALA A 96 18.60 -3.06 -0.40
N VAL A 97 18.01 -3.23 0.77
CA VAL A 97 18.20 -2.30 1.89
C VAL A 97 19.48 -2.66 2.66
N PRO A 98 20.44 -1.73 2.84
CA PRO A 98 21.62 -2.00 3.66
C PRO A 98 21.25 -2.03 5.15
N SER A 99 21.99 -2.81 5.96
CA SER A 99 21.84 -2.83 7.41
C SER A 99 23.01 -2.12 8.09
N GLY A 100 22.69 -1.11 8.90
CA GLY A 100 23.66 -0.33 9.67
C GLY A 100 24.04 -1.01 10.99
N ALA A 101 25.32 -0.96 11.34
CA ALA A 101 25.81 -1.44 12.65
C ALA A 101 25.62 -0.42 13.78
N SER A 102 25.74 0.85 13.41
CA SER A 102 25.71 2.00 14.30
C SER A 102 24.54 2.86 13.85
N THR A 103 23.38 2.60 14.43
CA THR A 103 22.17 3.39 14.17
C THR A 103 22.11 4.55 15.15
N GLY A 104 22.06 5.78 14.63
CA GLY A 104 21.82 6.98 15.45
C GLY A 104 20.44 6.98 16.10
N ILE A 105 20.28 7.75 17.18
CA ILE A 105 19.01 7.85 17.94
C ILE A 105 17.88 8.44 17.09
N TYR A 106 18.21 9.24 16.07
CA TYR A 106 17.27 9.91 15.18
C TYR A 106 17.14 9.23 13.80
N GLU A 107 17.68 8.01 13.63
CA GLU A 107 17.49 7.25 12.40
C GLU A 107 16.13 6.56 12.34
N ALA A 108 15.65 6.28 11.13
CA ALA A 108 14.45 5.47 10.94
C ALA A 108 14.67 4.06 11.50
N LEU A 109 13.70 3.56 12.26
CA LEU A 109 13.78 2.23 12.86
C LEU A 109 13.57 1.13 11.82
N GLU A 110 14.49 0.16 11.79
CA GLU A 110 14.33 -1.06 11.00
C GLU A 110 13.40 -2.05 11.70
N MET A 111 12.49 -2.65 10.94
CA MET A 111 11.56 -3.66 11.45
C MET A 111 12.22 -5.05 11.45
N ARG A 112 12.30 -5.66 12.64
CA ARG A 112 12.83 -7.02 12.86
C ARG A 112 11.77 -7.91 13.51
N ASP A 113 11.83 -9.21 13.26
CA ASP A 113 10.83 -10.18 13.73
C ASP A 113 10.96 -10.51 15.23
N GLY A 114 12.15 -10.44 15.81
CA GLY A 114 12.39 -10.73 17.23
C GLY A 114 12.39 -12.22 17.61
N ASP A 115 12.09 -13.11 16.65
CA ASP A 115 12.08 -14.56 16.86
C ASP A 115 13.49 -15.15 17.00
N LYS A 116 13.93 -15.40 18.24
CA LYS A 116 15.29 -15.87 18.56
C LYS A 116 15.68 -17.19 17.87
N SER A 117 14.72 -18.01 17.49
CA SER A 117 14.94 -19.26 16.75
C SER A 117 15.41 -19.03 15.31
N VAL A 118 15.12 -17.88 14.72
CA VAL A 118 15.37 -17.56 13.30
C VAL A 118 16.35 -16.40 13.22
N TYR A 119 17.57 -16.68 12.72
CA TYR A 119 18.66 -15.69 12.61
C TYR A 119 18.91 -14.88 13.91
N GLY A 120 18.69 -15.50 15.09
CA GLY A 120 18.89 -14.87 16.39
C GLY A 120 17.94 -13.69 16.68
N GLY A 121 16.74 -13.68 16.09
CA GLY A 121 15.75 -12.60 16.26
C GLY A 121 15.85 -11.49 15.22
N LYS A 122 16.76 -11.61 14.25
CA LYS A 122 16.99 -10.57 13.24
C LYS A 122 16.18 -10.75 11.97
N GLY A 123 15.26 -11.73 11.91
CA GLY A 123 14.38 -11.97 10.77
C GLY A 123 13.67 -10.70 10.27
N VAL A 124 13.30 -10.69 8.99
CA VAL A 124 12.64 -9.56 8.32
C VAL A 124 11.35 -9.98 7.59
N LEU A 125 10.75 -11.10 7.97
CA LEU A 125 9.56 -11.64 7.34
C LEU A 125 8.36 -10.71 7.50
N ASN A 126 8.23 -10.05 8.65
CA ASN A 126 7.18 -9.05 8.87
C ASN A 126 7.34 -7.86 7.93
N ALA A 127 8.57 -7.40 7.69
CA ALA A 127 8.84 -6.31 6.75
C ALA A 127 8.49 -6.72 5.31
N VAL A 128 8.88 -7.92 4.89
CA VAL A 128 8.53 -8.49 3.57
C VAL A 128 7.02 -8.60 3.40
N ARG A 129 6.32 -9.05 4.43
CA ARG A 129 4.86 -9.17 4.44
C ARG A 129 4.19 -7.81 4.28
N ASN A 130 4.62 -6.80 5.02
CA ASN A 130 4.09 -5.44 4.91
C ASN A 130 4.26 -4.86 3.50
N ILE A 131 5.39 -5.13 2.84
CA ILE A 131 5.59 -4.67 1.46
C ILE A 131 4.64 -5.39 0.51
N ASN A 132 4.50 -6.70 0.64
CA ASN A 132 3.68 -7.49 -0.29
C ASN A 132 2.16 -7.28 -0.10
N GLU A 133 1.70 -7.13 1.15
CA GLU A 133 0.28 -7.06 1.50
C GLU A 133 -0.26 -5.64 1.62
N VAL A 134 0.56 -4.66 2.04
CA VAL A 134 0.10 -3.30 2.35
C VAL A 134 0.62 -2.28 1.34
N LEU A 135 1.94 -2.18 1.18
CA LEU A 135 2.54 -1.17 0.32
C LEU A 135 2.35 -1.49 -1.16
N GLY A 136 2.56 -2.75 -1.56
CA GLY A 136 2.50 -3.20 -2.93
C GLY A 136 1.18 -2.83 -3.62
N PRO A 137 0.01 -3.24 -3.08
CA PRO A 137 -1.28 -2.87 -3.66
C PRO A 137 -1.54 -1.36 -3.73
N SER A 138 -1.01 -0.61 -2.75
CA SER A 138 -1.19 0.85 -2.67
C SER A 138 -0.35 1.60 -3.71
N LEU A 139 0.73 0.99 -4.22
CA LEU A 139 1.64 1.60 -5.18
C LEU A 139 1.31 1.28 -6.65
N ILE A 140 0.46 0.29 -6.91
CA ILE A 140 0.10 -0.11 -8.29
C ILE A 140 -0.60 1.05 -8.99
N GLY A 141 -0.14 1.36 -10.21
CA GLY A 141 -0.71 2.43 -11.05
C GLY A 141 -0.19 3.84 -10.74
N LEU A 142 0.72 3.99 -9.77
CA LEU A 142 1.42 5.26 -9.56
C LEU A 142 2.55 5.45 -10.58
N ASP A 143 2.81 6.70 -10.94
CA ASP A 143 3.97 7.09 -11.75
C ASP A 143 5.24 7.10 -10.86
N VAL A 144 6.36 6.63 -11.41
CA VAL A 144 7.64 6.48 -10.71
C VAL A 144 8.51 7.77 -10.78
N ARG A 145 8.14 8.73 -11.64
CA ARG A 145 8.85 10.00 -11.83
C ARG A 145 8.37 11.10 -10.88
#